data_AF-A0A357T304-F1
#
_entry.id   AF-A0A357T304-F1
#
_cell.length_a   1.000
_cell.length_b   1.000
_cell.length_c   1.000
_cell.angle_alpha   90.00
_cell.angle_beta   90.00
_cell.angle_gamma   90.00
#
_symmetry.space_group_name_H-M   'P 1'
#
loop_
_entity.id
_entity.type
_entity.pdbx_description
1 polymer ?
#
loop_
_entity_poly.entity_id
_entity_poly.type
_entity_poly.pdbx_seq_one_letter_code
_entity_poly.pdbx_strand_id
1 'polypeptide(L)'
;KAVASRIRELLQMQELVTMIFAAAPSQNEFLQTLVSEPGIDWKKVIALHMDEYIGLPENSPQHFRNYLEEHIINLVHPGEVHFLNGNAESIADECRR
;
A
#
# COMPACT_ATOMS: atom_id res chain seq x y z
N LYS A 1 2.91 1.38 16.52
CA LYS A 1 3.61 2.60 17.04
C LYS A 1 4.99 2.84 16.43
N ALA A 2 5.94 1.89 16.47
CA ALA A 2 7.31 2.12 15.98
C ALA A 2 7.37 2.60 14.51
N VAL A 3 6.60 1.96 13.61
CA VAL A 3 6.53 2.37 12.19
C VAL A 3 5.99 3.80 12.03
N ALA A 4 4.89 4.15 12.70
CA ALA A 4 4.32 5.50 12.66
C ALA A 4 5.32 6.57 13.14
N SER A 5 6.05 6.31 14.22
CA SER A 5 7.12 7.21 14.67
C SER A 5 8.22 7.36 13.63
N ARG A 6 8.62 6.26 12.99
CA ARG A 6 9.63 6.30 11.93
C ARG A 6 9.18 7.10 10.72
N ILE A 7 7.92 6.99 10.30
CA ILE A 7 7.37 7.79 9.20
C ILE A 7 7.42 9.28 9.56
N ARG A 8 7.00 9.65 10.78
CA ARG A 8 7.03 11.03 11.27
C ARG A 8 8.45 11.61 11.29
N GLU A 9 9.42 10.85 11.80
CA GLU A 9 10.84 11.24 11.78
C GLU A 9 11.35 11.46 10.35
N LEU A 10 11.05 10.54 9.44
CA LEU A 10 11.47 10.67 8.04
C LEU A 10 10.84 11.90 7.38
N LEU A 11 9.56 12.16 7.60
CA LEU A 11 8.87 13.34 7.05
C LEU A 11 9.36 14.69 7.61
N GLN A 12 10.17 14.68 8.67
CA GLN A 12 10.91 15.86 9.13
C GLN A 12 12.22 16.08 8.38
N MET A 13 12.78 15.04 7.77
CA MET A 13 14.09 15.04 7.11
C MET A 13 13.99 15.06 5.59
N GLN A 14 12.88 14.62 5.02
CA GLN A 14 12.64 14.53 3.58
C GLN A 14 11.18 14.82 3.25
N GLU A 15 10.92 15.19 2.00
CA GLU A 15 9.60 15.57 1.54
C GLU A 15 8.64 14.38 1.41
N LEU A 16 9.14 13.22 0.97
CA LEU A 16 8.34 12.03 0.68
C LEU A 16 8.88 10.80 1.42
N VAL A 17 7.97 9.87 1.75
CA VAL A 17 8.30 8.54 2.29
C VAL A 17 7.67 7.47 1.39
N THR A 18 8.49 6.57 0.88
CA THR A 18 8.02 5.42 0.10
C THR A 18 7.87 4.21 1.01
N MET A 19 6.71 3.55 0.92
CA MET A 19 6.37 2.38 1.73
C MET A 19 5.83 1.27 0.83
N ILE A 20 6.21 0.03 1.11
CA ILE A 20 5.65 -1.17 0.49
C ILE A 20 4.68 -1.85 1.46
N PHE A 21 3.51 -2.24 0.97
CA PHE A 21 2.45 -2.85 1.78
C PHE A 21 2.16 -4.28 1.33
N ALA A 22 2.14 -5.19 2.29
CA ALA A 22 1.75 -6.58 2.09
C ALA A 22 0.25 -6.77 2.38
N ALA A 23 -0.39 -7.68 1.64
CA ALA A 23 -1.81 -7.99 1.77
C ALA A 23 -2.03 -9.40 2.32
N ALA A 24 -2.29 -9.52 3.63
CA ALA A 24 -2.62 -10.80 4.25
C ALA A 24 -3.33 -10.59 5.59
N PRO A 25 -4.21 -11.52 6.05
CA PRO A 25 -4.88 -11.40 7.35
C PRO A 25 -3.93 -11.19 8.55
N SER A 26 -2.68 -11.69 8.47
CA SER A 26 -1.65 -11.44 9.49
C SER A 26 -1.25 -9.97 9.63
N GLN A 27 -1.61 -9.11 8.68
CA GLN A 27 -1.36 -7.67 8.69
C GLN A 27 -2.53 -6.86 9.28
N ASN A 28 -3.71 -7.44 9.50
CA ASN A 28 -4.93 -6.72 9.89
C ASN A 28 -4.70 -5.76 11.08
N GLU A 29 -4.17 -6.28 12.19
CA GLU A 29 -3.95 -5.48 13.41
C GLU A 29 -2.91 -4.37 13.17
N PHE A 30 -1.86 -4.67 12.40
CA PHE A 30 -0.83 -3.70 12.08
C PHE A 30 -1.39 -2.55 11.24
N LEU A 31 -2.11 -2.84 10.16
CA LEU A 31 -2.68 -1.83 9.26
C LEU A 31 -3.73 -0.98 9.99
N GLN A 32 -4.65 -1.62 10.74
CA GLN A 32 -5.64 -0.90 11.56
C GLN A 32 -4.97 0.03 12.58
N THR A 33 -3.92 -0.44 13.24
CA THR A 33 -3.14 0.39 14.17
C THR A 33 -2.45 1.54 13.45
N LEU A 34 -1.85 1.30 12.28
CA LEU A 34 -1.13 2.33 11.52
C LEU A 34 -2.08 3.41 10.98
N VAL A 35 -3.25 3.02 10.47
CA VAL A 35 -4.29 3.94 9.97
C VAL A 35 -4.77 4.89 11.07
N SER A 36 -4.85 4.42 12.31
CA SER A 36 -5.31 5.22 13.45
C SER A 36 -4.23 6.11 14.08
N GLU A 37 -2.97 6.03 13.64
CA GLU A 37 -1.88 6.83 14.19
C GLU A 37 -1.95 8.30 13.71
N PRO A 38 -2.05 9.28 14.61
CA PRO A 38 -2.15 10.68 14.23
C PRO A 38 -0.81 11.26 13.78
N GLY A 39 -0.86 12.40 13.08
CA GLY A 39 0.32 13.18 12.72
C GLY A 39 1.17 12.58 11.59
N ILE A 40 0.62 11.63 10.83
CA ILE A 40 1.20 11.19 9.56
C ILE A 40 0.53 12.00 8.45
N ASP A 41 1.32 12.73 7.67
CA ASP A 41 0.84 13.37 6.44
C ASP A 41 0.89 12.35 5.29
N TRP A 42 -0.22 11.64 5.11
CA TRP A 42 -0.34 10.60 4.08
C TRP A 42 -0.20 11.13 2.66
N LYS A 43 -0.41 12.43 2.42
CA LYS A 43 -0.18 13.04 1.10
C LYS A 43 1.30 13.06 0.70
N LYS A 44 2.19 12.83 1.66
CA LYS A 44 3.64 12.68 1.43
C LYS A 44 4.10 11.23 1.38
N VAL A 45 3.16 10.28 1.38
CA VAL A 45 3.47 8.85 1.30
C VAL A 45 3.23 8.34 -0.12
N ILE A 46 4.24 7.66 -0.67
CA ILE A 46 4.15 6.85 -1.89
C ILE A 46 3.94 5.40 -1.45
N ALA A 47 2.77 4.83 -1.75
CA ALA A 47 2.43 3.46 -1.41
C ALA A 47 2.71 2.51 -2.58
N LEU A 48 3.49 1.47 -2.33
CA LEU A 48 3.79 0.40 -3.29
C LEU A 48 3.05 -0.88 -2.89
N HIS A 49 2.44 -1.54 -3.88
CA HIS A 49 1.83 -2.86 -3.73
C HIS A 49 2.91 -3.94 -3.83
N MET A 50 3.01 -4.84 -2.83
CA MET A 50 4.09 -5.83 -2.78
C MET A 50 3.98 -6.93 -3.83
N ASP A 51 2.79 -7.49 -4.02
CA ASP A 51 2.52 -8.64 -4.85
C ASP A 51 1.05 -8.66 -5.29
N GLU A 52 0.75 -9.35 -6.39
CA GLU A 52 -0.63 -9.58 -6.84
C GLU A 52 -0.73 -10.93 -7.55
N TYR A 53 -1.92 -11.53 -7.53
CA TYR A 53 -2.18 -12.74 -8.29
C TYR A 53 -2.27 -12.48 -9.79
N ILE A 54 -1.67 -13.37 -10.58
CA ILE A 54 -1.75 -13.33 -12.04
C ILE A 54 -3.03 -14.05 -12.51
N GLY A 55 -3.76 -13.43 -13.44
CA GLY A 55 -4.87 -14.06 -14.17
C GLY A 55 -6.19 -14.18 -13.40
N LEU A 56 -6.33 -13.51 -12.25
CA LEU A 56 -7.61 -13.45 -11.55
C LEU A 56 -8.62 -12.61 -12.36
N PRO A 57 -9.91 -13.01 -12.45
CA PRO A 57 -10.94 -12.16 -13.05
C PRO A 57 -10.97 -10.76 -12.41
N GLU A 58 -11.29 -9.71 -13.17
CA GLU A 58 -11.26 -8.32 -12.66
C GLU A 58 -12.09 -8.12 -11.37
N ASN A 59 -13.21 -8.84 -11.25
CA ASN A 59 -14.11 -8.74 -10.09
C ASN A 59 -13.81 -9.74 -8.97
N SER A 60 -12.64 -10.40 -8.98
CA SER A 60 -12.30 -11.42 -7.98
C SER A 60 -12.07 -10.76 -6.61
N PRO A 61 -12.77 -11.16 -5.53
CA PRO A 61 -12.55 -10.58 -4.20
C PRO A 61 -11.15 -10.89 -3.62
N GLN A 62 -10.44 -11.86 -4.18
CA GLN A 62 -9.12 -12.31 -3.72
C GLN A 62 -7.96 -11.41 -4.16
N HIS A 63 -8.20 -10.40 -5.02
CA HIS A 63 -7.17 -9.44 -5.41
C HIS A 63 -6.57 -8.77 -4.17
N PHE A 64 -5.25 -8.79 -4.05
CA PHE A 64 -4.56 -8.13 -2.95
C PHE A 64 -4.72 -6.61 -3.01
N ARG A 65 -4.92 -6.07 -4.21
CA ARG A 65 -5.37 -4.69 -4.38
C ARG A 65 -6.63 -4.39 -3.58
N ASN A 66 -7.67 -5.21 -3.67
CA ASN A 66 -8.93 -4.99 -2.96
C ASN A 66 -8.70 -5.00 -1.44
N TYR A 67 -7.87 -5.93 -0.97
CA TYR A 67 -7.50 -6.00 0.44
C TYR A 67 -6.80 -4.71 0.91
N LEU A 68 -5.81 -4.19 0.17
CA LEU A 68 -5.13 -2.94 0.52
C LEU A 68 -6.04 -1.71 0.44
N GLU A 69 -6.92 -1.66 -0.57
CA GLU A 69 -7.92 -0.61 -0.73
C GLU A 69 -8.83 -0.52 0.50
N GLU A 70 -9.33 -1.66 0.98
CA GLU A 70 -10.18 -1.75 2.18
C GLU A 70 -9.42 -1.41 3.47
N HIS A 71 -8.19 -1.92 3.64
CA HIS A 71 -7.52 -1.92 4.93
C HIS A 71 -6.63 -0.70 5.18
N ILE A 72 -6.25 0.06 4.15
CA ILE A 72 -5.39 1.24 4.34
C ILE A 72 -5.59 2.34 3.28
N ILE A 73 -5.60 2.01 1.99
CA ILE A 73 -5.47 3.04 0.93
C ILE A 73 -6.69 3.98 0.91
N ASN A 74 -7.92 3.46 0.98
CA ASN A 74 -9.13 4.28 1.01
C ASN A 74 -9.42 4.90 2.38
N LEU A 75 -8.65 4.53 3.41
CA LEU A 75 -8.79 5.11 4.74
C LEU A 75 -7.89 6.33 4.90
N VAL A 76 -6.65 6.25 4.40
CA VAL A 76 -5.63 7.28 4.63
C VAL A 76 -5.33 8.14 3.41
N HIS A 77 -5.71 7.67 2.22
CA HIS A 77 -5.55 8.36 0.94
C HIS A 77 -4.11 8.87 0.69
N PRO A 78 -3.13 7.97 0.48
CA PRO A 78 -1.75 8.35 0.20
C PRO A 78 -1.62 9.34 -0.97
N GLY A 79 -0.48 10.04 -1.05
CA GLY A 79 -0.18 10.97 -2.14
C GLY A 79 -0.10 10.27 -3.49
N GLU A 80 0.59 9.12 -3.52
CA GLU A 80 0.69 8.25 -4.67
C GLU A 80 0.48 6.79 -4.27
N VAL A 81 -0.11 6.01 -5.18
CA VAL A 81 -0.33 4.57 -4.99
C VAL A 81 0.00 3.86 -6.29
N HIS A 82 0.90 2.88 -6.22
CA HIS A 82 1.36 2.07 -7.35
C HIS A 82 0.93 0.63 -7.14
N PHE A 83 -0.21 0.27 -7.74
CA PHE A 83 -0.69 -1.12 -7.77
C PHE A 83 0.00 -1.91 -8.89
N LEU A 84 0.20 -3.20 -8.64
CA LEU A 84 0.55 -4.18 -9.67
C LEU A 84 -0.70 -4.61 -10.45
N ASN A 85 -0.56 -4.78 -11.76
CA ASN A 85 -1.61 -5.33 -12.62
C ASN A 85 -1.33 -6.81 -12.97
N GLY A 86 -1.91 -7.73 -12.21
CA GLY A 86 -1.82 -9.18 -12.46
C GLY A 86 -2.46 -9.66 -13.77
N ASN A 87 -3.19 -8.79 -14.48
CA ASN A 87 -3.81 -9.06 -15.78
C ASN A 87 -3.22 -8.21 -16.90
N ALA A 88 -2.02 -7.65 -16.71
CA ALA A 88 -1.32 -6.94 -17.77
C ALA A 88 -1.12 -7.85 -18.99
N GLU A 89 -1.18 -7.27 -20.19
CA GLU A 89 -0.95 -8.00 -21.45
C GLU A 89 0.41 -8.72 -21.46
N SER A 90 1.42 -8.09 -20.86
CA SER A 90 2.74 -8.65 -20.62
C SER A 90 3.11 -8.50 -19.14
N ILE A 91 3.06 -9.61 -18.40
CA ILE A 91 3.51 -9.66 -17.01
C ILE A 91 4.98 -9.27 -16.88
N ALA A 92 5.81 -9.62 -17.86
CA ALA A 92 7.23 -9.26 -17.85
C ALA A 92 7.46 -7.75 -17.97
N ASP A 93 6.62 -7.03 -18.73
CA ASP A 93 6.67 -5.57 -18.80
C ASP A 93 6.12 -4.93 -17.53
N GLU A 94 5.04 -5.48 -16.95
CA GLU A 94 4.52 -4.99 -15.67
C GLU A 94 5.55 -5.12 -14.54
N CYS A 95 6.32 -6.22 -14.50
CA CYS A 95 7.41 -6.37 -13.53
C CYS A 95 8.61 -5.44 -13.77
N ARG A 96 8.77 -4.86 -14.98
CA ARG A 96 9.88 -3.94 -15.31
C ARG A 96 9.55 -2.47 -15.02
N ARG A 97 8.26 -2.14 -14.89
CA ARG A 97 7.74 -0.78 -14.70
C ARG A 97 8.19 -0.20 -13.36
#